data_AF-A0A016U5I9-F1
#
_entry.id   AF-A0A016U5I9-F1
#
_cell.length_a   1.000
_cell.length_b   1.000
_cell.length_c   1.000
_cell.angle_alpha   90.00
_cell.angle_beta   90.00
_cell.angle_gamma   90.00
#
_symmetry.space_group_name_H-M   'P 1'
#
loop_
_entity.id
_entity.type
_entity.pdbx_description
1 polymer ?
#
loop_
_entity_poly.entity_id
_entity_poly.type
_entity_poly.pdbx_seq_one_letter_code
_entity_poly.pdbx_strand_id
1 'polypeptide(L)'
;MAAKIAGKGPNYGTIQFLHGNARPLTIKVARQKLLDFGWEMLTSALYRPDLVPKDYHLLLTLSNALQGKAWDGEDDLDCWLSNFLTWIAG
;
A
#
# COMPACT_ATOMS: atom_id res chain seq x y z
N MET A 1 -38.90 17.23 -17.07
CA MET A 1 -37.59 17.81 -16.66
C MET A 1 -37.29 17.28 -15.26
N ALA A 2 -36.45 16.25 -15.15
CA ALA A 2 -36.20 15.56 -13.87
C ALA A 2 -34.84 16.01 -13.31
N ALA A 3 -34.85 16.59 -12.12
CA ALA A 3 -33.64 17.00 -11.40
C ALA A 3 -32.97 15.76 -10.78
N LYS A 4 -31.70 15.53 -11.13
CA LYS A 4 -30.86 14.48 -10.54
C LYS A 4 -30.28 15.02 -9.23
N ILE A 5 -30.91 14.66 -8.12
CA ILE A 5 -30.40 14.92 -6.76
C ILE A 5 -29.12 14.12 -6.56
N ALA A 6 -27.98 14.82 -6.53
CA ALA A 6 -26.68 14.25 -6.20
C ALA A 6 -26.67 13.93 -4.70
N GLY A 7 -26.89 12.66 -4.36
CA GLY A 7 -26.70 12.16 -3.01
C GLY A 7 -25.26 12.39 -2.60
N LYS A 8 -25.06 13.25 -1.60
CA LYS A 8 -23.77 13.44 -0.93
C LYS A 8 -23.44 12.13 -0.22
N GLY A 9 -22.52 11.36 -0.80
CA GLY A 9 -22.04 10.11 -0.21
C GLY A 9 -21.45 10.35 1.19
N PRO A 10 -21.38 9.31 2.04
CA PRO A 10 -20.84 9.44 3.41
C PRO A 10 -19.46 10.07 3.41
N ASN A 11 -19.17 10.90 4.41
CA ASN A 11 -17.85 11.50 4.63
C ASN A 11 -16.88 10.42 5.12
N TYR A 12 -16.44 9.53 4.22
CA TYR A 12 -15.21 8.78 4.45
C TYR A 12 -14.09 9.80 4.25
N GLY A 13 -13.22 10.00 5.25
CA GLY A 13 -12.01 10.78 5.04
C GLY A 13 -11.31 10.25 3.78
N THR A 14 -10.92 11.14 2.87
CA THR A 14 -10.31 10.77 1.60
C THR A 14 -9.14 9.84 1.84
N ILE A 15 -9.23 8.60 1.37
CA ILE A 15 -8.15 7.62 1.44
C ILE A 15 -7.13 8.00 0.36
N GLN A 16 -5.95 8.42 0.81
CA GLN A 16 -4.84 8.80 -0.07
C GLN A 16 -3.91 7.60 -0.26
N PHE A 17 -3.72 7.20 -1.52
CA PHE A 17 -2.82 6.11 -1.88
C PHE A 17 -1.46 6.66 -2.29
N LEU A 18 -0.42 6.30 -1.53
CA LEU A 18 0.98 6.64 -1.81
C LEU A 18 1.72 5.37 -2.27
N HIS A 19 2.35 5.42 -3.43
CA HIS A 19 3.14 4.30 -3.96
C HIS A 19 4.38 4.82 -4.70
N GLY A 20 5.41 4.00 -4.77
CA GLY A 20 6.62 4.29 -5.53
C GLY A 20 6.33 4.48 -7.03
N ASN A 21 7.25 5.13 -7.75
CA ASN A 21 7.10 5.33 -9.19
C ASN A 21 7.35 3.99 -9.92
N ALA A 22 6.31 3.17 -10.07
CA ALA A 22 6.33 1.98 -10.91
C ALA A 22 6.29 2.38 -12.41
N ARG A 23 6.43 1.40 -13.32
CA ARG A 23 6.42 1.66 -14.77
C ARG A 23 5.17 2.48 -15.18
N PRO A 24 5.28 3.42 -16.13
CA PRO A 24 4.18 4.33 -16.51
C PRO A 24 2.88 3.62 -16.91
N LEU A 25 2.97 2.42 -17.48
CA LEU A 25 1.82 1.60 -17.87
C LEU A 25 1.06 1.07 -16.64
N THR A 26 1.79 0.60 -15.62
CA THR A 26 1.23 0.11 -14.35
C THR A 26 0.52 1.23 -13.60
N ILE A 27 1.05 2.46 -13.65
CA ILE A 27 0.44 3.64 -13.05
C ILE A 27 -0.92 3.96 -13.68
N LYS A 28 -1.06 3.88 -15.01
CA LYS A 28 -2.34 4.19 -15.68
C LYS A 28 -3.45 3.22 -15.29
N VAL A 29 -3.15 1.92 -15.27
CA VAL A 29 -4.12 0.88 -14.89
C VAL A 29 -4.48 0.98 -13.40
N ALA A 30 -3.49 1.25 -12.54
CA ALA A 30 -3.72 1.46 -11.11
C ALA A 30 -4.59 2.69 -10.84
N ARG A 31 -4.36 3.80 -11.54
CA ARG A 31 -5.19 5.03 -11.42
C ARG A 31 -6.65 4.79 -11.74
N GLN A 32 -6.95 4.07 -12.83
CA GLN A 32 -8.33 3.78 -13.21
C GLN A 32 -9.04 2.99 -12.11
N LYS A 33 -8.39 1.92 -11.61
CA LYS A 33 -8.96 1.13 -10.51
C LYS A 33 -9.12 1.93 -9.22
N LEU A 34 -8.15 2.78 -8.86
CA LEU A 34 -8.22 3.60 -7.65
C LEU A 34 -9.36 4.63 -7.70
N LEU A 35 -9.63 5.21 -8.88
CA LEU A 35 -10.78 6.08 -9.09
C LEU A 35 -12.10 5.32 -8.93
N ASP A 36 -12.17 4.07 -9.40
CA ASP A 36 -13.35 3.20 -9.21
C ASP A 36 -13.60 2.91 -7.72
N PHE A 37 -12.54 2.82 -6.91
CA PHE A 37 -12.62 2.68 -5.45
C PHE A 37 -12.87 4.02 -4.70
N GLY A 38 -12.90 5.15 -5.41
CA GLY A 38 -13.06 6.48 -4.81
C GLY A 38 -11.84 6.97 -4.03
N TRP A 39 -10.64 6.45 -4.33
CA TRP A 39 -9.39 6.79 -3.65
C TRP A 39 -8.57 7.80 -4.47
N GLU A 40 -7.92 8.73 -3.79
CA GLU A 40 -7.05 9.72 -4.43
C GLU A 40 -5.62 9.17 -4.52
N MET A 41 -5.05 9.16 -5.74
CA MET A 41 -3.65 8.76 -5.95
C MET A 41 -2.72 9.95 -5.76
N LEU A 42 -1.88 9.92 -4.73
CA LEU A 42 -0.76 10.85 -4.58
C LEU A 42 0.37 10.40 -5.52
N THR A 43 0.59 11.16 -6.58
CA THR A 43 1.69 10.89 -7.51
C THR A 43 2.98 11.47 -6.94
N SER A 44 3.84 10.63 -6.38
CA SER A 44 5.17 11.07 -5.91
C SER A 44 6.01 11.53 -7.10
N ALA A 45 6.21 12.85 -7.20
CA ALA A 45 6.94 13.50 -8.29
C ALA A 45 8.43 13.14 -8.35
N LEU A 46 8.98 12.51 -7.31
CA LEU A 46 10.32 11.96 -7.28
C LEU A 46 10.29 10.83 -6.25
N TYR A 47 10.78 9.64 -6.59
CA TYR A 47 10.89 8.56 -5.63
C TYR A 47 11.92 8.98 -4.57
N ARG A 48 11.39 9.39 -3.42
CA ARG A 48 12.15 9.76 -2.23
C ARG A 48 11.78 8.74 -1.15
N PRO A 49 12.67 7.82 -0.79
CA PRO A 49 12.37 6.79 0.21
C PRO A 49 12.03 7.38 1.59
N ASP A 50 12.44 8.61 1.83
CA ASP A 50 12.09 9.49 2.96
C ASP A 50 10.61 9.94 2.97
N LEU A 51 9.93 9.95 1.82
CA LEU A 51 8.52 10.34 1.71
C LEU A 51 7.54 9.21 2.08
N VAL A 52 8.02 7.98 2.22
CA VAL A 52 7.21 6.87 2.75
C VAL A 52 7.85 6.34 4.02
N PRO A 53 7.76 7.08 5.15
CA PRO A 53 8.39 6.67 6.40
C PRO A 53 8.02 5.24 6.80
N LYS A 54 6.76 4.86 6.55
CA LYS A 54 6.24 3.54 6.90
C LYS A 54 6.91 2.41 6.09
N ASP A 55 7.08 2.58 4.78
CA ASP A 55 7.62 1.51 3.93
C ASP A 55 9.11 1.31 4.18
N TYR A 56 9.87 2.38 4.42
CA TYR A 56 11.29 2.27 4.75
C TYR A 56 11.50 1.56 6.10
N HIS A 57 10.77 1.97 7.14
CA HIS A 57 10.87 1.32 8.45
C HIS A 57 10.40 -0.13 8.43
N LEU A 58 9.33 -0.45 7.70
CA LEU A 58 8.81 -1.81 7.57
C LEU A 58 9.81 -2.72 6.85
N LEU A 59 10.32 -2.28 5.69
CA LEU A 59 11.29 -3.06 4.90
C LEU A 59 12.61 -3.24 5.64
N LEU A 60 13.07 -2.24 6.39
CA LEU A 60 14.27 -2.35 7.22
C LEU A 60 14.09 -3.36 8.36
N THR A 61 12.97 -3.26 9.08
CA THR A 61 12.65 -4.18 10.19
C THR A 61 12.50 -5.60 9.68
N LEU A 62 11.82 -5.78 8.54
CA LEU A 62 11.70 -7.07 7.87
C LEU A 62 13.08 -7.60 7.46
N SER A 63 13.90 -6.80 6.78
CA SER A 63 15.24 -7.21 6.35
C SER A 63 16.13 -7.65 7.51
N ASN A 64 16.05 -6.97 8.66
CA ASN A 64 16.78 -7.36 9.87
C ASN A 64 16.25 -8.68 10.45
N ALA A 65 14.93 -8.87 10.48
CA ALA A 65 14.30 -10.08 11.00
C ALA A 65 14.50 -11.32 10.09
N LEU A 66 14.74 -11.07 8.81
CA LEU A 66 15.10 -12.07 7.80
C LEU A 66 16.58 -12.48 7.85
N GLN A 67 17.44 -11.65 8.44
CA GLN A 67 18.87 -11.89 8.41
C GLN A 67 19.23 -13.18 9.16
N GLY A 68 19.84 -14.14 8.46
CA GLY A 68 20.32 -15.39 9.04
C GLY A 68 19.24 -16.47 9.25
N LYS A 69 18.03 -16.30 8.71
CA LYS A 69 17.02 -17.36 8.69
C LYS A 69 17.12 -18.19 7.41
N ALA A 70 17.12 -19.50 7.58
CA ALA A 70 16.82 -20.45 6.53
C ALA A 70 15.40 -20.98 6.77
N TRP A 71 14.65 -21.20 5.69
CA TRP A 71 13.32 -21.77 5.74
C TRP A 71 13.32 -23.11 5.03
N ASP A 72 12.61 -24.07 5.59
CA ASP A 72 12.52 -25.42 5.04
C ASP A 72 11.51 -25.51 3.89
N GLY A 73 10.64 -24.50 3.73
CA GLY A 73 9.66 -24.42 2.64
C GLY A 73 8.83 -23.14 2.65
N GLU A 74 7.95 -23.01 1.66
CA GLU A 74 7.03 -21.88 1.50
C GLU A 74 6.05 -21.76 2.68
N ASP A 75 5.51 -22.88 3.17
CA ASP A 75 4.58 -22.89 4.30
C ASP A 75 5.21 -22.33 5.59
N ASP A 76 6.49 -22.63 5.82
CA ASP A 76 7.26 -22.12 6.97
C ASP A 76 7.50 -20.61 6.85
N LEU A 77 7.84 -20.15 5.64
CA LEU A 77 7.95 -18.73 5.33
C LEU A 77 6.63 -17.99 5.55
N ASP A 78 5.51 -18.53 5.07
CA ASP A 78 4.19 -17.91 5.19
C ASP A 78 3.72 -17.81 6.64
N CYS A 79 3.92 -18.89 7.42
CA CYS A 79 3.65 -18.89 8.85
C CYS A 79 4.50 -17.84 9.57
N TRP A 80 5.79 -17.79 9.25
CA TRP A 80 6.72 -16.83 9.84
C TRP A 80 6.34 -15.37 9.50
N LEU A 81 6.04 -15.07 8.23
CA LEU A 81 5.62 -13.75 7.79
C LEU A 81 4.33 -13.30 8.46
N SER A 82 3.34 -14.20 8.59
CA SER A 82 2.08 -13.92 9.28
C SER A 82 2.30 -13.55 10.75
N ASN A 83 3.17 -14.30 11.43
CA ASN A 83 3.53 -14.01 12.81
C ASN A 83 4.30 -12.69 12.94
N PHE A 84 5.23 -12.41 12.02
CA PHE A 84 6.00 -11.17 12.00
C PHE A 84 5.09 -9.95 11.78
N LEU A 85 4.18 -10.00 10.81
CA LEU A 85 3.21 -8.93 10.54
C LEU A 85 2.26 -8.72 11.73
N THR A 86 1.89 -9.78 12.43
CA THR A 86 1.10 -9.70 13.67
C THR A 86 1.90 -9.05 14.79
N TRP A 87 3.18 -9.38 14.93
CA TRP A 87 4.07 -8.83 15.95
C TRP A 87 4.33 -7.32 15.79
N ILE A 88 4.49 -6.84 14.56
CA ILE A 88 4.70 -5.39 14.31
C ILE A 88 3.41 -4.56 14.35
N ALA A 89 2.23 -5.21 14.29
CA ALA A 89 0.93 -4.55 14.23
C ALA A 89 0.21 -4.49 15.59
N GLY A 90 0.67 -5.28 16.57
CA GLY A 90 0.22 -5.21 17.97
C GLY A 90 0.95 -4.16 18.77
#